data_AF-A0AAW8G2D2-F1
#
_entry.id   AF-A0AAW8G2D2-F1
#
_cell.length_a   1.000
_cell.length_b   1.000
_cell.length_c   1.000
_cell.angle_alpha   90.00
_cell.angle_beta   90.00
_cell.angle_gamma   90.00
#
_symmetry.space_group_name_H-M   'P 1'
#
loop_
_entity.id
_entity.type
_entity.pdbx_description
1 polymer ?
#
loop_
_entity_poly.entity_id
_entity_poly.type
_entity_poly.pdbx_seq_one_letter_code
_entity_poly.pdbx_strand_id
1 'polypeptide(L)'
;MIRESRPFKKSIQWCSFTLLINRNSIFLFPKKLYFIPDRAVNLFYSNYDKKYTRHPMMLRKLTLSKNNVELVYYADSITGPRKIQLYNLTEEQLSIFQEIKKRKNYY
;
A
#
# COMPACT_ATOMS: atom_id res chain seq x y z
N MET A 1 7.79 -5.20 8.32
CA MET A 1 8.34 -6.05 7.24
C MET A 1 7.30 -6.17 6.10
N ILE A 2 7.70 -6.29 4.83
CA ILE A 2 6.76 -6.36 3.67
C ILE A 2 6.88 -7.64 2.84
N ARG A 3 5.74 -8.15 2.33
CA ARG A 3 5.66 -9.10 1.20
C ARG A 3 4.87 -8.50 0.02
N GLU A 4 5.47 -8.43 -1.17
CA GLU A 4 4.80 -8.10 -2.44
C GLU A 4 4.63 -9.34 -3.33
N SER A 5 3.53 -9.46 -4.08
CA SER A 5 3.34 -10.47 -5.13
C SER A 5 2.77 -9.88 -6.42
N ARG A 6 3.30 -10.31 -7.58
CA ARG A 6 2.83 -9.96 -8.93
C ARG A 6 2.42 -11.22 -9.69
N PRO A 7 1.38 -11.19 -10.55
CA PRO A 7 0.83 -12.41 -11.16
C PRO A 7 1.72 -13.07 -12.22
N PHE A 8 2.56 -12.32 -12.95
CA PHE A 8 3.39 -12.89 -14.04
C PHE A 8 4.85 -13.18 -13.67
N LYS A 9 5.31 -12.71 -12.51
CA LYS A 9 6.61 -13.07 -11.89
C LYS A 9 6.39 -12.96 -10.39
N LYS A 10 6.30 -14.08 -9.68
CA LYS A 10 6.23 -14.09 -8.20
C LYS A 10 7.57 -13.62 -7.64
N SER A 11 7.81 -12.30 -7.61
CA SER A 11 8.93 -11.71 -6.89
C SER A 11 8.48 -11.40 -5.47
N ILE A 12 8.90 -12.23 -4.51
CA ILE A 12 8.71 -11.96 -3.09
C ILE A 12 9.87 -11.05 -2.67
N GLN A 13 9.57 -9.80 -2.31
CA GLN A 13 10.57 -8.86 -1.81
C GLN A 13 10.34 -8.58 -0.33
N TRP A 14 11.38 -8.78 0.47
CA TRP A 14 11.42 -8.44 1.88
C TRP A 14 12.22 -7.15 2.04
N CYS A 15 11.57 -6.08 2.48
CA CYS A 15 12.23 -4.80 2.72
C CYS A 15 11.67 -4.07 3.94
N SER A 16 12.48 -3.16 4.46
CA SER A 16 12.04 -2.07 5.32
C SER A 16 11.43 -0.97 4.46
N PHE A 17 10.64 -0.10 5.04
CA PHE A 17 9.95 0.95 4.29
C PHE A 17 9.64 2.14 5.20
N THR A 18 9.52 3.31 4.59
CA THR A 18 8.92 4.48 5.24
C THR A 18 7.51 4.65 4.69
N LEU A 19 6.56 4.87 5.60
CA LEU A 19 5.18 5.19 5.28
C LEU A 19 4.96 6.69 5.41
N LEU A 20 4.22 7.25 4.46
CA LEU A 20 3.70 8.61 4.53
C LEU A 20 2.22 8.56 4.17
N ILE A 21 1.37 8.87 5.14
CA ILE A 21 -0.08 8.78 5.01
C ILE A 21 -0.61 10.20 5.00
N ASN A 22 -1.38 10.56 3.98
CA ASN A 22 -2.06 11.85 3.92
C ASN A 22 -3.58 11.63 3.91
N ARG A 23 -4.38 12.66 3.61
CA ARG A 23 -5.84 12.55 3.62
C ARG A 23 -6.40 11.56 2.57
N ASN A 24 -5.69 11.37 1.45
CA ASN A 24 -6.22 10.70 0.25
C ASN A 24 -5.44 9.44 -0.17
N SER A 25 -4.23 9.27 0.36
CA SER A 25 -3.22 8.36 -0.17
C SER A 25 -2.29 7.83 0.90
N ILE A 26 -1.78 6.62 0.65
CA ILE A 26 -0.69 5.98 1.39
C ILE A 26 0.51 5.89 0.46
N PHE A 27 1.59 6.58 0.80
CA PHE A 27 2.88 6.47 0.12
C PHE A 27 3.76 5.48 0.87
N LEU A 28 4.26 4.48 0.14
CA LEU A 28 5.24 3.51 0.62
C LEU A 28 6.56 3.75 -0.10
N PHE A 29 7.59 4.06 0.67
CA PHE A 29 8.96 4.23 0.20
C PHE A 29 9.79 3.02 0.64
N PRO A 30 9.99 2.02 -0.24
CA PRO A 30 10.77 0.84 0.12
C PRO A 30 12.23 1.24 0.35
N LYS A 31 12.75 0.93 1.53
CA LYS A 31 14.17 0.97 1.86
C LYS A 31 14.77 -0.39 1.48
N LYS A 32 15.27 -0.50 0.26
CA LYS A 32 15.94 -1.71 -0.23
C LYS A 32 17.42 -1.72 0.13
N LEU A 33 17.95 -2.94 0.31
CA LEU A 33 19.38 -3.28 0.35
C LEU A 33 20.00 -3.46 -1.06
N TYR A 34 19.25 -3.20 -2.15
CA TYR A 34 19.66 -3.51 -3.52
C TYR A 34 19.71 -2.27 -4.43
N PHE A 35 20.68 -2.30 -5.35
CA PHE A 35 21.14 -1.27 -6.32
C PHE A 35 20.09 -0.65 -7.26
N ILE A 36 18.83 -1.10 -7.24
CA ILE A 36 17.74 -0.50 -8.02
C ILE A 36 16.66 -0.03 -7.04
N PRO A 37 16.48 1.28 -6.83
CA PRO A 37 15.41 1.79 -5.99
C PRO A 37 14.07 1.36 -6.61
N ASP A 38 13.22 0.64 -5.86
CA ASP A 38 11.84 0.46 -6.32
C ASP A 38 11.13 1.80 -6.27
N ARG A 39 10.23 2.02 -7.23
CA ARG A 39 9.42 3.24 -7.27
C ARG A 39 8.55 3.30 -6.02
N ALA A 40 8.36 4.52 -5.49
CA ALA A 40 7.41 4.73 -4.41
C ALA A 40 6.02 4.21 -4.82
N VAL A 41 5.38 3.44 -3.94
CA VAL A 41 4.02 2.94 -4.19
C VAL A 41 3.04 3.93 -3.60
N ASN A 42 2.18 4.49 -4.44
CA ASN A 42 1.19 5.49 -4.04
C ASN A 42 -0.22 4.89 -4.15
N LEU A 43 -0.79 4.54 -3.00
CA LEU A 43 -2.08 3.86 -2.87
C LEU A 43 -3.19 4.85 -2.51
N PHE A 44 -4.13 5.08 -3.42
CA PHE A 44 -5.27 5.97 -3.21
C PHE A 44 -6.43 5.24 -2.57
N TYR A 45 -7.01 5.84 -1.55
CA TYR A 45 -8.22 5.32 -0.89
C TYR A 45 -9.35 6.34 -0.80
N SER A 46 -9.15 7.54 -1.34
CA SER A 46 -10.16 8.61 -1.47
C SER A 46 -10.11 9.25 -2.86
N ASN A 47 -11.26 9.56 -3.44
CA ASN A 47 -11.39 10.26 -4.72
C ASN A 47 -11.26 11.79 -4.59
N TYR A 48 -10.98 12.31 -3.40
CA TYR A 48 -11.08 13.74 -3.09
C TYR A 48 -10.16 14.64 -3.94
N ASP A 49 -9.01 14.13 -4.41
CA ASP A 49 -8.18 14.90 -5.34
C ASP A 49 -7.20 14.01 -6.11
N LYS A 50 -7.49 13.73 -7.39
CA LYS A 50 -6.63 12.91 -8.28
C LYS A 50 -5.71 13.76 -9.16
N LYS A 51 -5.94 15.08 -9.22
CA LYS A 51 -5.43 15.98 -10.27
C LYS A 51 -3.90 16.11 -10.27
N TYR A 52 -3.24 15.90 -9.13
CA TYR A 52 -1.80 16.13 -8.96
C TYR A 52 -0.98 14.87 -8.68
N THR A 53 -1.51 13.69 -9.00
CA THR A 53 -0.85 12.43 -8.63
C THR A 53 -0.50 11.58 -9.83
N ARG A 54 0.81 11.42 -10.04
CA ARG A 54 1.40 10.66 -11.14
C ARG A 54 1.29 9.16 -10.84
N HIS A 55 0.67 8.41 -11.75
CA HIS A 55 0.43 6.95 -11.65
C HIS A 55 -0.28 6.48 -10.36
N PRO A 56 -1.51 6.95 -10.09
CA PRO A 56 -2.22 6.58 -8.88
C PRO A 56 -2.66 5.11 -8.91
N MET A 57 -2.25 4.32 -7.93
CA MET A 57 -2.70 2.94 -7.78
C MET A 57 -3.88 2.88 -6.81
N MET A 58 -5.02 2.34 -7.24
CA MET A 58 -6.22 2.36 -6.41
C MET A 58 -6.18 1.24 -5.36
N LEU A 59 -6.28 1.60 -4.08
CA LEU A 59 -6.42 0.65 -2.97
C LEU A 59 -7.83 0.04 -2.98
N ARG A 60 -7.95 -1.23 -3.34
CA ARG A 60 -9.24 -1.94 -3.38
C ARG A 60 -9.61 -2.59 -2.06
N LYS A 61 -8.63 -3.16 -1.35
CA LYS A 61 -8.88 -3.82 -0.06
C LYS A 61 -7.82 -3.41 0.95
N LEU A 62 -8.28 -3.15 2.18
CA LEU A 62 -7.46 -2.99 3.36
C LEU A 62 -8.00 -3.96 4.41
N THR A 63 -7.19 -4.96 4.75
CA THR A 63 -7.51 -5.95 5.79
C THR A 63 -6.59 -5.73 6.98
N LEU A 64 -7.16 -5.69 8.17
CA LEU A 64 -6.43 -5.60 9.43
C LEU A 64 -6.44 -6.98 10.09
N SER A 65 -5.31 -7.37 10.64
CA SER A 65 -5.15 -8.53 11.53
C SER A 65 -4.38 -8.08 12.76
N LYS A 66 -4.24 -8.95 13.79
CA LYS A 66 -3.73 -8.58 15.13
C LYS A 66 -2.59 -7.55 15.09
N ASN A 67 -1.49 -7.86 14.38
CA ASN A 67 -0.33 -6.96 14.24
C ASN A 67 0.04 -6.66 12.77
N ASN A 68 -0.86 -6.94 11.83
CA ASN A 68 -0.56 -6.95 10.41
C ASN A 68 -1.62 -6.21 9.59
N VAL A 69 -1.20 -5.62 8.47
CA VAL A 69 -2.09 -4.96 7.51
C VAL A 69 -1.85 -5.54 6.12
N GLU A 70 -2.91 -5.93 5.43
CA GLU A 70 -2.86 -6.30 4.02
C GLU A 70 -3.52 -5.22 3.16
N LEU A 71 -2.76 -4.70 2.19
CA LEU A 71 -3.18 -3.73 1.20
C LEU A 71 -3.24 -4.40 -0.17
N VAL A 72 -4.42 -4.44 -0.79
CA VAL A 72 -4.61 -4.98 -2.15
C VAL A 72 -4.96 -3.85 -3.10
N TYR A 73 -4.21 -3.73 -4.19
CA TYR A 73 -4.35 -2.65 -5.17
C TYR A 73 -4.17 -3.16 -6.60
N TYR A 74 -4.66 -2.39 -7.57
CA TYR A 74 -4.38 -2.64 -8.99
C TYR A 74 -3.43 -1.57 -9.51
N ALA A 75 -2.33 -2.00 -10.14
CA ALA A 75 -1.36 -1.09 -10.74
C ALA A 75 -1.79 -0.65 -12.15
N ASP A 76 -2.47 -1.53 -12.88
CA ASP A 76 -3.12 -1.30 -14.17
C ASP A 76 -4.24 -2.35 -14.35
N SER A 77 -5.05 -2.22 -15.40
CA SER A 77 -6.16 -3.16 -15.69
C SER A 77 -5.70 -4.55 -16.14
N ILE A 78 -4.42 -4.73 -16.47
CA ILE A 78 -3.91 -5.90 -17.21
C ILE A 78 -3.16 -6.86 -16.28
N THR A 79 -2.46 -6.34 -15.26
CA THR A 79 -1.56 -7.09 -14.39
C THR A 79 -2.18 -7.57 -13.09
N GLY A 80 -3.52 -7.62 -12.99
CA GLY A 80 -4.23 -8.19 -11.85
C GLY A 80 -3.96 -7.51 -10.49
N PRO A 81 -4.49 -8.05 -9.39
CA PRO A 81 -4.32 -7.45 -8.08
C PRO A 81 -2.91 -7.70 -7.55
N ARG A 82 -2.28 -6.64 -7.04
CA ARG A 82 -1.04 -6.71 -6.26
C ARG A 82 -1.37 -6.61 -4.77
N LYS A 83 -0.53 -7.25 -3.96
CA LYS A 83 -0.69 -7.26 -2.49
C LYS A 83 0.56 -6.72 -1.83
N ILE A 84 0.38 -5.93 -0.77
CA ILE A 84 1.42 -5.50 0.16
C ILE A 84 0.97 -5.91 1.55
N GLN A 85 1.79 -6.71 2.23
CA GLN A 85 1.52 -7.14 3.61
C GLN A 85 2.50 -6.44 4.54
N LEU A 86 2.02 -5.62 5.47
CA LEU A 86 2.81 -4.97 6.50
C LEU A 86 2.75 -5.83 7.78
N TYR A 87 3.90 -6.21 8.31
CA TYR A 87 4.00 -7.02 9.53
C TYR A 87 4.63 -6.25 10.69
N ASN A 88 4.28 -6.68 11.90
CA ASN A 88 4.81 -6.21 13.19
C ASN A 88 4.54 -4.72 13.41
N LEU A 89 3.32 -4.28 13.12
CA LEU A 89 2.89 -2.91 13.38
C LEU A 89 2.59 -2.73 14.87
N THR A 90 2.92 -1.55 15.40
CA THR A 90 2.51 -1.15 16.76
C THR A 90 1.02 -0.84 16.81
N GLU A 91 0.42 -0.82 18.00
CA GLU A 91 -1.00 -0.48 18.16
C GLU A 91 -1.33 0.92 17.64
N GLU A 92 -0.43 1.88 17.88
CA GLU A 92 -0.53 3.23 17.34
C GLU A 92 -0.57 3.22 15.80
N GLN A 93 0.34 2.49 15.16
CA GLN A 93 0.37 2.35 13.70
C GLN A 93 -0.90 1.67 13.17
N LEU A 94 -1.40 0.65 13.86
CA LEU A 94 -2.66 -0.03 13.49
C LEU A 94 -3.86 0.91 13.58
N SER A 95 -3.91 1.79 14.58
CA SER A 95 -5.01 2.74 14.76
C SER A 95 -5.15 3.69 13.56
N ILE A 96 -4.03 4.11 12.95
CA ILE A 96 -4.01 4.91 11.73
C ILE A 96 -4.70 4.13 10.58
N PHE A 97 -4.37 2.85 10.40
CA PHE A 97 -4.99 2.04 9.36
C PHE A 97 -6.47 1.71 9.63
N GLN A 98 -6.87 1.60 10.91
CA GLN A 98 -8.28 1.49 11.29
C GLN A 98 -9.06 2.75 10.89
N GLU A 99 -8.49 3.93 11.13
CA GLU A 99 -9.09 5.20 10.74
C GLU A 99 -9.21 5.33 9.21
N ILE A 100 -8.16 4.98 8.46
CA ILE A 100 -8.21 4.92 6.99
C ILE A 100 -9.32 3.98 6.52
N LYS A 101 -9.46 2.80 7.14
CA LYS A 101 -10.50 1.83 6.79
C LYS A 101 -11.90 2.39 7.02
N LYS A 102 -12.12 3.13 8.11
CA LYS A 102 -13.41 3.81 8.41
C LYS A 102 -13.72 4.93 7.41
N ARG A 103 -12.70 5.70 7.01
CA ARG A 103 -12.82 6.83 6.06
C ARG A 103 -12.94 6.41 4.59
N LYS A 104 -12.74 5.12 4.29
CA LYS A 104 -12.76 4.61 2.93
C LYS A 104 -14.19 4.62 2.38
N ASN A 105 -14.55 5.71 1.71
CA ASN A 105 -15.81 5.84 0.98
C ASN A 105 -15.71 5.06 -0.34
N TYR A 106 -16.39 3.91 -0.42
CA TYR A 106 -16.63 3.21 -1.67
C TYR A 106 -17.71 3.96 -2.45
N TYR A 107 -17.31 4.88 -3.32
CA TYR A 107 -18.15 5.38 -4.42
C TYR A 107 -17.43 5.10 -5.74
#